data_AF-A0A521I917-F1
#
_entry.id   AF-A0A521I917-F1
#
_cell.length_a   1.000
_cell.length_b   1.000
_cell.length_c   1.000
_cell.angle_alpha   90.00
_cell.angle_beta   90.00
_cell.angle_gamma   90.00
#
_symmetry.space_group_name_H-M   'P 1'
#
loop_
_entity.id
_entity.type
_entity.pdbx_description
1 polymer ?
#
loop_
_entity_poly.entity_id
_entity_poly.type
_entity_poly.pdbx_seq_one_letter_code
_entity_poly.pdbx_strand_id
1 'polypeptide(L)'
;MKLNRFTSLVLLGLLITFTLACRTAELVAQARPTPTNTRPRPTRTLTRAPRTPVVIEAQVVPSTNTPAPPEPPTQPSQPNPPAPRAPTRPQPPRATTQPTNTQPAPTPTSQFPFSVQESRCGPNVRTYIEGFVYENGSPKNDVLVRISQGPDGQPDPNDDYRTGTDPRKGYYFQNIDANNPHSGTWYVWVIDPNTMARISAIAIVKTDPQRVEDSENSSGSCQSATVNFSNQGTRPVGRTPSPSRTRDPNASPTMTPTQDTLDDS
;
A
#
# COMPACT_ATOMS: atom_id res chain seq x y z
N MET A 1 -38.70 -22.44 -46.21
CA MET A 1 -38.67 -23.55 -45.24
C MET A 1 -39.79 -23.35 -44.23
N LYS A 2 -40.75 -24.28 -44.12
CA LYS A 2 -41.83 -24.21 -43.12
C LYS A 2 -41.28 -24.72 -41.79
N LEU A 3 -40.89 -23.82 -40.89
CA LEU A 3 -40.45 -24.19 -39.55
C LEU A 3 -41.66 -24.80 -38.82
N ASN A 4 -41.52 -26.06 -38.40
CA ASN A 4 -42.61 -26.83 -37.84
C ASN A 4 -43.08 -26.16 -36.54
N ARG A 5 -44.40 -25.97 -36.38
CA ARG A 5 -44.95 -25.26 -35.21
C ARG A 5 -44.56 -25.94 -33.88
N PHE A 6 -44.30 -27.24 -33.93
CA PHE A 6 -43.77 -28.02 -32.82
C PHE A 6 -42.37 -27.59 -32.38
N THR A 7 -41.45 -27.28 -33.31
CA THR A 7 -40.09 -26.87 -32.96
C THR A 7 -40.05 -25.51 -32.27
N SER A 8 -40.96 -24.60 -32.64
CA SER A 8 -41.08 -23.29 -31.98
C SER A 8 -41.55 -23.42 -30.53
N LEU A 9 -42.51 -24.29 -30.25
CA LEU A 9 -43.02 -24.52 -28.89
C LEU A 9 -41.97 -25.17 -27.98
N VAL A 10 -41.17 -26.10 -28.51
CA VAL A 10 -40.07 -26.73 -27.76
C VAL A 10 -38.98 -25.70 -27.43
N LEU A 11 -38.61 -24.85 -28.39
CA LEU A 11 -37.59 -23.82 -28.17
C LEU A 11 -38.04 -22.77 -27.15
N LEU A 12 -39.31 -22.36 -27.22
CA LEU A 12 -39.91 -21.42 -26.27
C LEU A 12 -39.96 -22.01 -24.86
N GLY A 13 -40.30 -23.29 -24.72
CA GLY A 13 -40.29 -23.99 -23.44
C GLY A 13 -38.88 -24.05 -22.82
N LEU A 14 -37.85 -24.35 -23.63
CA LEU A 14 -36.46 -24.37 -23.20
C LEU A 14 -35.95 -23.00 -22.74
N LEU A 15 -36.40 -21.93 -23.40
CA LEU A 15 -36.00 -20.56 -23.06
C LEU A 15 -36.65 -20.11 -21.74
N ILE A 16 -37.91 -20.51 -21.49
CA ILE A 16 -38.59 -20.23 -20.22
C ILE A 16 -37.94 -21.01 -19.07
N THR A 17 -37.60 -22.29 -19.24
CA THR A 17 -36.95 -23.05 -18.17
C THR A 17 -35.54 -22.53 -17.84
N PHE A 18 -34.79 -22.08 -18.85
CA PHE A 18 -33.47 -21.49 -18.65
C PHE A 18 -33.54 -20.15 -17.88
N THR A 19 -34.47 -19.27 -18.23
CA THR A 19 -34.67 -17.99 -17.51
C THR A 19 -35.14 -18.21 -16.06
N LEU A 20 -35.95 -19.23 -15.81
CA LEU A 20 -36.41 -19.58 -14.46
C LEU A 20 -35.26 -20.12 -13.58
N ALA A 21 -34.35 -20.91 -14.16
CA ALA A 21 -33.16 -21.42 -13.46
C ALA A 21 -32.15 -20.32 -13.09
N CYS A 22 -31.98 -19.29 -13.94
CA CYS A 22 -31.12 -18.16 -13.61
C CYS A 22 -31.65 -17.33 -12.43
N ARG A 23 -32.97 -17.19 -12.29
CA ARG A 23 -33.60 -16.44 -11.18
C ARG A 23 -33.50 -17.16 -9.83
N THR A 24 -33.48 -18.49 -9.79
CA THR A 24 -33.38 -19.24 -8.53
C THR A 24 -31.97 -19.24 -7.95
N ALA A 25 -30.92 -19.13 -8.78
CA ALA A 25 -29.54 -19.00 -8.32
C ALA A 25 -29.31 -17.70 -7.51
N GLU A 26 -30.00 -16.62 -7.86
CA GLU A 26 -29.88 -15.32 -7.21
C GLU A 26 -30.56 -15.30 -5.82
N LEU A 27 -31.67 -16.04 -5.66
CA LEU A 27 -32.37 -16.19 -4.37
C LEU A 27 -31.55 -16.99 -3.35
N VAL A 28 -30.81 -18.02 -3.78
CA VAL A 28 -29.95 -18.81 -2.87
C VAL A 28 -28.71 -18.02 -2.43
N ALA A 29 -28.21 -17.09 -3.26
CA ALA A 29 -27.10 -16.23 -2.88
C ALA A 29 -27.46 -15.21 -1.78
N GLN A 30 -28.72 -14.73 -1.75
CA GLN A 30 -29.19 -13.77 -0.75
C GLN A 30 -29.62 -14.41 0.58
N ALA A 31 -29.86 -15.73 0.62
CA ALA A 31 -30.22 -16.45 1.83
C ALA A 31 -29.02 -16.80 2.74
N ARG A 32 -27.79 -16.38 2.39
CA ARG A 32 -26.66 -16.53 3.31
C ARG A 32 -26.89 -15.58 4.50
N PRO A 33 -27.01 -16.09 5.74
CA PRO A 33 -27.12 -15.24 6.91
C PRO A 33 -25.89 -14.36 6.96
N THR A 34 -26.10 -13.04 6.93
CA THR A 34 -25.05 -12.07 7.20
C THR A 34 -24.37 -12.47 8.51
N PRO A 35 -23.06 -12.73 8.53
CA PRO A 35 -22.39 -13.04 9.79
C PRO A 35 -22.58 -11.83 10.70
N THR A 36 -23.41 -11.99 11.74
CA THR A 36 -23.53 -11.00 12.81
C THR A 36 -22.15 -10.85 13.42
N ASN A 37 -21.48 -9.75 13.05
CA ASN A 37 -20.20 -9.35 13.63
C ASN A 37 -20.46 -8.95 15.08
N THR A 38 -20.57 -9.96 15.93
CA THR A 38 -20.71 -9.82 17.37
C THR A 38 -19.29 -9.57 17.87
N ARG A 39 -18.81 -8.34 17.69
CA ARG A 39 -17.55 -7.91 18.28
C ARG A 39 -17.66 -8.13 19.79
N PRO A 40 -16.87 -9.03 20.40
CA PRO A 40 -16.89 -9.18 21.84
C PRO A 40 -16.45 -7.85 22.44
N ARG A 41 -17.36 -7.20 23.17
CA ARG A 41 -17.04 -6.03 23.98
C ARG A 41 -16.00 -6.50 25.01
N PRO A 42 -14.79 -5.92 25.06
CA PRO A 42 -13.80 -6.31 26.05
C PRO A 42 -14.31 -5.91 27.44
N THR A 43 -14.77 -6.91 28.19
CA THR A 43 -15.01 -6.80 29.63
C THR A 43 -13.64 -6.64 30.29
N ARG A 44 -13.29 -5.40 30.67
CA ARG A 44 -12.14 -5.16 31.55
C ARG A 44 -12.45 -5.75 32.92
N THR A 45 -11.94 -6.94 33.19
CA THR A 45 -11.86 -7.49 34.54
C THR A 45 -10.80 -6.69 35.29
N LEU A 46 -11.22 -5.72 36.09
CA LEU A 46 -10.37 -5.06 37.07
C LEU A 46 -10.10 -6.05 38.21
N THR A 47 -8.95 -6.74 38.15
CA THR A 47 -8.41 -7.49 39.28
C THR A 47 -8.02 -6.49 40.37
N ARG A 48 -8.93 -6.28 41.31
CA ARG A 48 -8.72 -5.46 42.51
C ARG A 48 -7.84 -6.25 43.48
N ALA A 49 -6.66 -5.73 43.77
CA ALA A 49 -5.83 -6.20 44.87
C ALA A 49 -6.57 -6.04 46.22
N PRO A 50 -6.40 -6.95 47.19
CA PRO A 50 -7.03 -6.85 48.49
C PRO A 50 -6.44 -5.67 49.25
N ARG A 51 -7.26 -4.62 49.49
CA ARG A 51 -6.96 -3.55 50.44
C ARG A 51 -7.71 -3.83 51.74
N THR A 52 -6.93 -3.90 52.80
CA THR A 52 -7.30 -3.88 54.22
C THR A 52 -8.35 -2.79 54.51
N PRO A 53 -9.37 -3.06 55.34
CA PRO A 53 -10.35 -2.04 55.71
C PRO A 53 -9.74 -1.08 56.74
N VAL A 54 -9.68 0.21 56.39
CA VAL A 54 -9.55 1.29 57.37
C VAL A 54 -10.86 2.08 57.30
N VAL A 55 -11.61 1.97 58.39
CA VAL A 55 -12.77 2.80 58.74
C VAL A 55 -12.23 4.15 59.18
N ILE A 56 -12.92 5.25 58.83
CA ILE A 56 -13.39 6.33 59.73
C ILE A 56 -13.78 7.59 58.94
N GLU A 57 -15.02 8.02 59.25
CA GLU A 57 -15.68 9.33 59.24
C GLU A 57 -15.73 10.26 58.03
N ALA A 58 -16.98 10.70 57.81
CA ALA A 58 -17.37 11.83 57.01
C ALA A 58 -17.01 13.16 57.70
N GLN A 59 -16.52 14.13 56.93
CA GLN A 59 -16.59 15.53 57.34
C GLN A 59 -16.91 16.45 56.15
N VAL A 60 -17.60 17.52 56.51
CA VAL A 60 -18.37 18.50 55.75
C VAL A 60 -17.48 19.47 54.93
N VAL A 61 -18.00 19.91 53.77
CA VAL A 61 -17.57 21.00 52.84
C VAL A 61 -17.33 22.37 53.57
N PRO A 62 -16.84 23.51 52.97
CA PRO A 62 -16.53 23.86 51.56
C PRO A 62 -15.26 24.74 51.33
N SER A 63 -14.86 24.97 50.06
CA SER A 63 -14.74 26.33 49.45
C SER A 63 -13.99 26.35 48.10
N THR A 64 -14.56 27.18 47.24
CA THR A 64 -14.16 27.72 45.94
C THR A 64 -12.72 28.23 45.86
N ASN A 65 -11.98 27.90 44.79
CA ASN A 65 -10.81 28.66 44.35
C ASN A 65 -11.01 29.13 42.91
N THR A 66 -11.22 30.43 42.78
CA THR A 66 -11.29 31.24 41.55
C THR A 66 -9.90 31.32 40.88
N PRO A 67 -9.81 31.43 39.54
CA PRO A 67 -8.54 31.39 38.81
C PRO A 67 -7.62 32.60 39.06
N ALA A 68 -6.31 32.39 39.00
CA ALA A 68 -5.30 33.44 39.05
C ALA A 68 -5.26 34.26 37.73
N PRO A 69 -4.89 35.56 37.78
CA PRO A 69 -4.81 36.43 36.59
C PRO A 69 -3.68 36.07 35.62
N PRO A 70 -3.80 36.38 34.31
CA PRO A 70 -2.73 36.20 33.33
C PRO A 70 -1.54 37.14 33.58
N GLU A 71 -0.32 36.60 33.45
CA GLU A 71 0.93 37.38 33.51
C GLU A 71 1.08 38.33 32.30
N PRO A 72 1.70 39.52 32.49
CA PRO A 72 1.97 40.47 31.42
C PRO A 72 3.08 39.98 30.46
N PRO A 73 3.06 40.42 29.19
CA PRO A 73 4.00 39.96 28.16
C PRO A 73 5.43 40.47 28.40
N THR A 74 6.40 39.55 28.30
CA THR A 74 7.84 39.83 28.37
C THR A 74 8.29 40.67 27.17
N GLN A 75 8.86 41.83 27.46
CA GLN A 75 9.46 42.74 26.46
C GLN A 75 10.72 42.11 25.83
N PRO A 76 10.90 42.19 24.49
CA PRO A 76 12.09 41.67 23.83
C PRO A 76 13.33 42.51 24.18
N SER A 77 14.40 41.82 24.62
CA SER A 77 15.70 42.42 24.89
C SER A 77 16.38 42.84 23.59
N GLN A 78 16.81 44.10 23.55
CA GLN A 78 17.50 44.73 22.43
C GLN A 78 18.91 44.12 22.27
N PRO A 79 19.34 43.72 21.06
CA PRO A 79 20.67 43.14 20.86
C PRO A 79 21.77 44.22 20.93
N ASN A 80 22.80 43.95 21.73
CA ASN A 80 23.99 44.79 21.81
C ASN A 80 24.76 44.79 20.47
N PRO A 81 25.37 45.93 20.07
CA PRO A 81 26.19 46.00 18.86
C PRO A 81 27.49 45.18 19.00
N PRO A 82 27.92 44.47 17.94
CA PRO A 82 29.15 43.67 17.98
C PRO A 82 30.41 44.55 18.00
N ALA A 83 31.39 44.14 18.81
CA ALA A 83 32.69 44.80 18.93
C ALA A 83 33.51 44.73 17.61
N PRO A 84 34.40 45.72 17.36
CA PRO A 84 35.25 45.73 16.17
C PRO A 84 36.23 44.55 16.16
N ARG A 85 36.25 43.77 15.06
CA ARG A 85 37.22 42.68 14.87
C ARG A 85 38.59 43.24 14.51
N ALA A 86 39.62 42.75 15.20
CA ALA A 86 41.02 42.98 14.84
C ALA A 86 41.37 42.34 13.48
N PRO A 87 42.33 42.89 12.72
CA PRO A 87 42.72 42.36 11.42
C PRO A 87 43.45 41.01 11.55
N THR A 88 42.88 39.96 10.94
CA THR A 88 43.47 38.62 10.88
C THR A 88 44.63 38.60 9.88
N ARG A 89 45.80 38.14 10.33
CA ARG A 89 47.00 37.92 9.50
C ARG A 89 46.73 36.88 8.39
N PRO A 90 47.25 37.04 7.16
CA PRO A 90 47.13 36.02 6.12
C PRO A 90 47.78 34.71 6.55
N GLN A 91 47.03 33.61 6.55
CA GLN A 91 47.57 32.27 6.74
C GLN A 91 48.28 31.78 5.47
N PRO A 92 49.39 31.04 5.59
CA PRO A 92 50.07 30.44 4.45
C PRO A 92 49.19 29.39 3.74
N PRO A 93 49.36 29.18 2.42
CA PRO A 93 48.58 28.21 1.66
C PRO A 93 48.78 26.79 2.21
N ARG A 94 47.67 26.16 2.61
CA ARG A 94 47.66 24.77 3.05
C ARG A 94 47.85 23.87 1.82
N ALA A 95 48.86 23.02 1.84
CA ALA A 95 49.09 22.03 0.79
C ALA A 95 47.83 21.16 0.61
N THR A 96 47.32 21.11 -0.62
CA THR A 96 46.21 20.26 -1.02
C THR A 96 46.68 18.80 -1.01
N THR A 97 46.17 18.01 -0.06
CA THR A 97 46.34 16.56 -0.07
C THR A 97 45.60 15.97 -1.26
N GLN A 98 46.32 15.20 -2.08
CA GLN A 98 45.79 14.44 -3.20
C GLN A 98 44.62 13.54 -2.75
N PRO A 99 43.52 13.43 -3.52
CA PRO A 99 42.40 12.58 -3.15
C PRO A 99 42.86 11.12 -3.11
N THR A 100 42.82 10.53 -1.92
CA THR A 100 42.95 9.10 -1.72
C THR A 100 41.81 8.42 -2.50
N ASN A 101 42.17 7.54 -3.43
CA ASN A 101 41.23 6.69 -4.15
C ASN A 101 40.63 5.69 -3.15
N THR A 102 39.58 6.11 -2.44
CA THR A 102 38.88 5.25 -1.49
C THR A 102 38.18 4.15 -2.29
N GLN A 103 38.64 2.92 -2.12
CA GLN A 103 37.93 1.74 -2.64
C GLN A 103 36.47 1.80 -2.17
N PRO A 104 35.48 1.65 -3.06
CA PRO A 104 34.07 1.61 -2.66
C PRO A 104 33.90 0.54 -1.58
N ALA A 105 33.27 0.93 -0.46
CA ALA A 105 32.91 -0.01 0.58
C ALA A 105 32.09 -1.16 -0.03
N PRO A 106 32.30 -2.42 0.40
CA PRO A 106 31.51 -3.54 -0.10
C PRO A 106 30.03 -3.27 0.14
N THR A 107 29.23 -3.40 -0.91
CA THR A 107 27.77 -3.25 -0.83
C THR A 107 27.24 -4.25 0.19
N PRO A 108 26.43 -3.82 1.18
CA PRO A 108 25.89 -4.74 2.18
C PRO A 108 25.06 -5.83 1.51
N THR A 109 25.43 -7.09 1.74
CA THR A 109 24.64 -8.25 1.32
C THR A 109 23.34 -8.26 2.11
N SER A 110 22.19 -8.35 1.42
CA SER A 110 20.89 -8.51 2.07
C SER A 110 20.92 -9.74 2.99
N GLN A 111 20.52 -9.56 4.25
CA GLN A 111 20.35 -10.66 5.21
C GLN A 111 19.15 -11.57 4.88
N PHE A 112 18.26 -11.12 3.99
CA PHE A 112 17.04 -11.84 3.62
C PHE A 112 17.23 -12.61 2.31
N PRO A 113 16.66 -13.83 2.20
CA PRO A 113 16.71 -14.60 0.96
C PRO A 113 15.93 -13.93 -0.17
N PHE A 114 14.82 -13.24 0.12
CA PHE A 114 14.06 -12.50 -0.90
C PHE A 114 14.38 -11.00 -0.86
N SER A 115 14.40 -10.39 -2.04
CA SER A 115 14.60 -8.95 -2.26
C SER A 115 13.49 -8.37 -3.13
N VAL A 116 13.28 -7.06 -3.05
CA VAL A 116 12.31 -6.36 -3.92
C VAL A 116 12.91 -6.27 -5.32
N GLN A 117 12.27 -6.95 -6.28
CA GLN A 117 12.65 -6.94 -7.68
C GLN A 117 12.04 -5.75 -8.42
N GLU A 118 10.79 -5.42 -8.09
CA GLU A 118 10.03 -4.37 -8.76
C GLU A 118 9.06 -3.74 -7.77
N SER A 119 8.90 -2.41 -7.88
CA SER A 119 7.85 -1.66 -7.21
C SER A 119 7.37 -0.59 -8.17
N ARG A 120 6.10 -0.70 -8.59
CA ARG A 120 5.45 0.27 -9.48
C ARG A 120 4.14 0.74 -8.87
N CYS A 121 3.83 2.00 -9.12
CA CYS A 121 2.58 2.64 -8.74
C CYS A 121 1.79 2.99 -10.00
N GLY A 122 0.47 2.89 -9.92
CA GLY A 122 -0.46 3.26 -10.98
C GLY A 122 -1.72 3.95 -10.48
N PRO A 123 -2.39 4.74 -11.33
CA PRO A 123 -3.69 5.33 -11.01
C PRO A 123 -4.79 4.27 -10.96
N ASN A 124 -5.79 4.49 -10.11
CA ASN A 124 -6.96 3.65 -9.97
C ASN A 124 -8.08 4.36 -9.17
N VAL A 125 -9.31 3.84 -9.25
CA VAL A 125 -10.46 4.34 -8.48
C VAL A 125 -10.56 3.74 -7.08
N ARG A 126 -9.81 2.66 -6.81
CA ARG A 126 -9.74 1.96 -5.53
C ARG A 126 -8.30 1.68 -5.14
N THR A 127 -8.03 1.41 -3.87
CA THR A 127 -6.66 1.17 -3.41
C THR A 127 -6.36 -0.31 -3.21
N TYR A 128 -5.33 -0.82 -3.90
CA TYR A 128 -4.89 -2.20 -3.75
C TYR A 128 -3.39 -2.36 -4.04
N ILE A 129 -2.82 -3.44 -3.50
CA ILE A 129 -1.44 -3.84 -3.75
C ILE A 129 -1.45 -5.29 -4.21
N GLU A 130 -0.73 -5.58 -5.29
CA GLU A 130 -0.60 -6.91 -5.86
C GLU A 130 0.84 -7.21 -6.27
N GLY A 131 1.10 -8.44 -6.66
CA GLY A 131 2.36 -8.80 -7.27
C GLY A 131 2.65 -10.29 -7.24
N PHE A 132 3.92 -10.62 -7.42
CA PHE A 132 4.39 -12.00 -7.49
C PHE A 132 5.62 -12.21 -6.61
N VAL A 133 5.73 -13.42 -6.06
CA VAL A 133 6.95 -13.90 -5.41
C VAL A 133 7.60 -14.96 -6.30
N TYR A 134 8.91 -14.82 -6.52
CA TYR A 134 9.71 -15.72 -7.34
C TYR A 134 10.83 -16.35 -6.52
N GLU A 135 10.99 -17.67 -6.64
CA GLU A 135 12.12 -18.42 -6.13
C GLU A 135 12.86 -19.05 -7.31
N ASN A 136 14.13 -18.70 -7.47
CA ASN A 136 14.99 -19.13 -8.57
C ASN A 136 14.37 -18.84 -9.94
N GLY A 137 13.70 -17.69 -10.08
CA GLY A 137 13.06 -17.26 -11.32
C GLY A 137 11.71 -17.94 -11.60
N SER A 138 11.28 -18.88 -10.76
CA SER A 138 9.99 -19.56 -10.87
C SER A 138 8.99 -18.98 -9.85
N PRO A 139 7.70 -18.85 -10.17
CA PRO A 139 6.71 -18.38 -9.20
C PRO A 139 6.67 -19.29 -7.96
N LYS A 140 6.75 -18.67 -6.77
CA LYS A 140 6.78 -19.35 -5.48
C LYS A 140 5.41 -19.29 -4.82
N ASN A 141 4.76 -20.45 -4.69
CA ASN A 141 3.51 -20.57 -3.92
C ASN A 141 3.80 -20.82 -2.44
N ASP A 142 2.73 -20.78 -1.65
CA ASP A 142 2.68 -21.17 -0.24
C ASP A 142 3.50 -20.32 0.72
N VAL A 143 4.14 -19.25 0.25
CA VAL A 143 4.67 -18.20 1.13
C VAL A 143 3.59 -17.18 1.46
N LEU A 144 3.74 -16.51 2.60
CA LEU A 144 2.83 -15.46 3.05
C LEU A 144 3.37 -14.08 2.63
N VAL A 145 2.48 -13.19 2.22
CA VAL A 145 2.79 -11.78 1.98
C VAL A 145 1.97 -10.94 2.94
N ARG A 146 2.65 -10.10 3.72
CA ARG A 146 2.02 -9.18 4.67
C ARG A 146 2.09 -7.76 4.14
N ILE A 147 0.99 -7.05 4.31
CA ILE A 147 0.85 -5.63 4.06
C ILE A 147 0.38 -4.96 5.35
N SER A 148 1.06 -3.88 5.76
CA SER A 148 0.74 -3.15 6.98
C SER A 148 1.03 -1.66 6.84
N GLN A 149 0.60 -0.87 7.82
CA GLN A 149 0.89 0.56 7.94
C GLN A 149 2.21 0.89 8.67
N GLY A 150 3.00 -0.12 9.01
CA GLY A 150 4.28 0.06 9.72
C GLY A 150 5.25 -1.10 9.48
N PRO A 151 6.58 -0.87 9.52
CA PRO A 151 7.55 -1.93 9.29
C PRO A 151 7.40 -3.02 10.35
N ASP A 152 7.34 -4.28 9.92
CA ASP A 152 7.11 -5.44 10.80
C ASP A 152 5.85 -5.31 11.66
N GLY A 153 4.89 -4.50 11.21
CA GLY A 153 3.61 -4.29 11.87
C GLY A 153 2.78 -5.57 11.97
N GLN A 154 1.79 -5.52 12.86
CA GLN A 154 0.69 -6.47 12.81
C GLN A 154 0.01 -6.38 11.43
N PRO A 155 -0.54 -7.49 10.92
CA PRO A 155 -1.35 -7.42 9.71
C PRO A 155 -2.44 -6.35 9.93
N ASP A 156 -2.63 -5.49 8.93
CA ASP A 156 -3.86 -4.68 8.86
C ASP A 156 -5.07 -5.67 8.83
N PRO A 157 -6.34 -5.29 9.03
CA PRO A 157 -7.41 -6.25 9.32
C PRO A 157 -7.71 -7.27 8.20
N ASN A 158 -6.96 -7.25 7.10
CA ASN A 158 -6.91 -8.29 6.11
C ASN A 158 -5.66 -9.17 6.33
N ASP A 159 -5.90 -10.46 6.54
CA ASP A 159 -4.90 -11.49 6.84
C ASP A 159 -3.69 -11.53 5.88
N ASP A 160 -2.61 -12.18 6.31
CA ASP A 160 -1.48 -12.53 5.45
C ASP A 160 -1.97 -13.25 4.18
N TYR A 161 -1.56 -12.77 3.02
CA TYR A 161 -1.95 -13.39 1.76
C TYR A 161 -1.06 -14.59 1.46
N ARG A 162 -1.66 -15.78 1.32
CA ARG A 162 -0.94 -16.97 0.86
C ARG A 162 -0.84 -16.99 -0.67
N THR A 163 0.39 -16.89 -1.17
CA THR A 163 0.69 -16.93 -2.61
C THR A 163 0.22 -18.21 -3.28
N GLY A 164 -0.25 -18.11 -4.53
CA GLY A 164 -0.68 -19.27 -5.33
C GLY A 164 -2.05 -19.85 -4.97
N THR A 165 -2.81 -19.18 -4.09
CA THR A 165 -4.23 -19.46 -3.83
C THR A 165 -5.13 -18.99 -4.97
N ASP A 166 -4.68 -18.00 -5.74
CA ASP A 166 -5.23 -17.62 -7.05
C ASP A 166 -4.77 -18.60 -8.15
N PRO A 167 -5.52 -18.77 -9.27
CA PRO A 167 -5.07 -19.54 -10.42
C PRO A 167 -3.67 -19.16 -10.93
N ARG A 168 -3.25 -17.90 -10.74
CA ARG A 168 -1.90 -17.39 -11.03
C ARG A 168 -0.92 -17.83 -9.95
N LYS A 169 0.09 -18.61 -10.34
CA LYS A 169 1.14 -19.10 -9.43
C LYS A 169 2.02 -17.94 -8.95
N GLY A 170 2.41 -18.00 -7.68
CA GLY A 170 3.21 -16.99 -6.99
C GLY A 170 2.53 -15.64 -6.77
N TYR A 171 1.29 -15.48 -7.24
CA TYR A 171 0.55 -14.23 -7.16
C TYR A 171 0.05 -13.95 -5.75
N TYR A 172 -0.01 -12.68 -5.39
CA TYR A 172 -0.74 -12.17 -4.24
C TYR A 172 -1.50 -10.89 -4.55
N PHE A 173 -2.56 -10.65 -3.78
CA PHE A 173 -3.41 -9.46 -3.93
C PHE A 173 -4.04 -9.07 -2.61
N GLN A 174 -3.93 -7.80 -2.27
CA GLN A 174 -4.62 -7.21 -1.14
C GLN A 174 -5.41 -5.99 -1.59
N ASN A 175 -6.71 -6.05 -1.38
CA ASN A 175 -7.59 -4.89 -1.48
C ASN A 175 -7.50 -4.11 -0.17
N ILE A 176 -7.06 -2.86 -0.22
CA ILE A 176 -6.96 -1.98 0.95
C ILE A 176 -8.32 -1.32 1.19
N ASP A 177 -8.84 -0.69 0.14
CA ASP A 177 -10.20 -0.14 0.13
C ASP A 177 -10.81 -0.44 -1.24
N ALA A 178 -11.88 -1.23 -1.23
CA ALA A 178 -12.53 -1.71 -2.45
C ALA A 178 -13.30 -0.63 -3.20
N ASN A 179 -13.68 0.44 -2.51
CA ASN A 179 -14.70 1.37 -2.98
C ASN A 179 -14.12 2.77 -3.20
N ASN A 180 -13.06 3.14 -2.49
CA ASN A 180 -12.49 4.47 -2.52
C ASN A 180 -10.96 4.46 -2.60
N PRO A 181 -10.36 5.54 -3.11
CA PRO A 181 -8.96 5.84 -2.87
C PRO A 181 -8.67 5.95 -1.36
N HIS A 182 -7.55 5.38 -0.96
CA HIS A 182 -7.09 5.33 0.41
C HIS A 182 -5.62 5.71 0.44
N SER A 183 -5.33 6.89 0.99
CA SER A 183 -3.97 7.36 1.16
C SER A 183 -3.28 6.64 2.31
N GLY A 184 -2.02 6.30 2.15
CA GLY A 184 -1.25 5.64 3.20
C GLY A 184 0.18 5.37 2.82
N THR A 185 0.99 5.00 3.81
CA THR A 185 2.28 4.37 3.58
C THR A 185 2.16 2.91 3.99
N TRP A 186 2.41 2.03 3.03
CA TRP A 186 2.25 0.60 3.16
C TRP A 186 3.61 -0.08 3.11
N TYR A 187 3.81 -1.02 4.01
CA TYR A 187 5.01 -1.83 4.12
C TYR A 187 4.63 -3.23 3.67
N VAL A 188 5.35 -3.77 2.68
CA VAL A 188 5.05 -5.07 2.08
C VAL A 188 6.27 -5.98 2.23
N TRP A 189 6.07 -7.20 2.72
CA TRP A 189 7.15 -8.19 2.83
C TRP A 189 6.64 -9.63 2.79
N VAL A 190 7.56 -10.56 2.56
CA VAL A 190 7.33 -12.00 2.53
C VAL A 190 7.64 -12.60 3.90
N ILE A 191 6.79 -13.51 4.33
CA ILE A 191 6.85 -14.25 5.59
C ILE A 191 6.92 -15.76 5.27
N ASP A 192 7.78 -16.47 5.99
CA ASP A 192 7.78 -17.93 5.98
C ASP A 192 6.56 -18.45 6.76
N PRO A 193 5.66 -19.24 6.14
CA PRO A 193 4.45 -19.73 6.78
C PRO A 193 4.72 -20.66 7.99
N ASN A 194 5.90 -21.26 8.09
CA ASN A 194 6.22 -22.21 9.15
C ASN A 194 6.76 -21.51 10.39
N THR A 195 7.64 -20.52 10.19
CA THR A 195 8.33 -19.82 11.27
C THR A 195 7.67 -18.48 11.61
N MET A 196 6.76 -17.99 10.74
CA MET A 196 6.19 -16.65 10.78
C MET A 196 7.24 -15.52 10.79
N ALA A 197 8.48 -15.84 10.40
CA ALA A 197 9.56 -14.87 10.31
C ALA A 197 9.53 -14.16 8.96
N ARG A 198 9.89 -12.88 8.96
CA ARG A 198 10.14 -12.14 7.72
C ARG A 198 11.34 -12.72 6.99
N ILE A 199 11.16 -13.06 5.71
CA ILE A 199 12.18 -13.64 4.83
C ILE A 199 12.49 -12.76 3.62
N SER A 200 12.04 -11.51 3.60
CA SER A 200 12.38 -10.54 2.56
C SER A 200 12.80 -9.18 3.13
N ALA A 201 13.45 -8.38 2.29
CA ALA A 201 13.43 -6.93 2.48
C ALA A 201 11.98 -6.38 2.45
N ILE A 202 11.77 -5.20 3.04
CA ILE A 202 10.48 -4.51 2.98
C ILE A 202 10.43 -3.62 1.73
N ALA A 203 9.34 -3.70 0.97
CA ALA A 203 8.96 -2.68 0.00
C ALA A 203 8.07 -1.62 0.66
N ILE A 204 8.27 -0.35 0.28
CA ILE A 204 7.46 0.76 0.76
C ILE A 204 6.63 1.31 -0.41
N VAL A 205 5.31 1.30 -0.26
CA VAL A 205 4.36 1.86 -1.22
C VAL A 205 3.68 3.06 -0.57
N LYS A 206 3.64 4.19 -1.28
CA LYS A 206 2.88 5.37 -0.84
C LYS A 206 1.69 5.56 -1.77
N THR A 207 0.48 5.58 -1.21
CA THR A 207 -0.75 5.83 -1.96
C THR A 207 -1.29 7.22 -1.63
N ASP A 208 -1.94 7.82 -2.61
CA ASP A 208 -2.43 9.20 -2.53
C ASP A 208 -3.93 9.24 -2.14
N PRO A 209 -4.46 10.39 -1.70
CA PRO A 209 -5.90 10.50 -1.38
C PRO A 209 -6.77 10.83 -2.60
N GLN A 210 -6.17 11.27 -3.71
CA GLN A 210 -6.92 11.77 -4.86
C GLN A 210 -7.40 10.63 -5.76
N ARG A 211 -8.72 10.58 -5.96
CA ARG A 211 -9.34 9.83 -7.06
C ARG A 211 -8.89 10.48 -8.36
N VAL A 212 -8.21 9.72 -9.18
CA VAL A 212 -7.91 10.12 -10.54
C VAL A 212 -8.82 9.30 -11.43
N GLU A 213 -9.91 9.94 -11.86
CA GLU A 213 -10.68 9.47 -13.01
C GLU A 213 -9.86 9.83 -14.25
N ASP A 214 -9.72 8.87 -15.17
CA ASP A 214 -8.98 8.80 -16.44
C ASP A 214 -8.78 10.12 -17.23
N SER A 215 -8.22 11.14 -16.60
CA SER A 215 -7.73 12.32 -17.28
C SER A 215 -6.37 11.95 -17.82
N GLU A 216 -6.22 12.02 -19.14
CA GLU A 216 -5.08 11.56 -19.95
C GLU A 216 -3.70 12.14 -19.55
N ASN A 217 -3.65 12.98 -18.50
CA ASN A 217 -2.47 13.69 -18.01
C ASN A 217 -2.21 13.56 -16.51
N SER A 218 -2.88 12.63 -15.83
CA SER A 218 -2.79 12.47 -14.37
C SER A 218 -1.61 11.57 -13.97
N SER A 219 -0.40 12.13 -14.04
CA SER A 219 0.82 11.52 -13.50
C SER A 219 0.86 11.41 -11.96
N GLY A 220 -0.30 11.33 -11.28
CA GLY A 220 -0.46 11.95 -9.97
C GLY A 220 -1.17 11.20 -8.84
N SER A 221 -1.67 9.97 -9.01
CA SER A 221 -2.13 9.23 -7.82
C SER A 221 -1.72 7.76 -7.86
N CYS A 222 -0.84 7.36 -6.94
CA CYS A 222 -0.63 5.93 -6.69
C CYS A 222 -1.84 5.40 -5.93
N GLN A 223 -2.67 4.61 -6.61
CA GLN A 223 -3.83 3.94 -6.02
C GLN A 223 -3.72 2.42 -6.18
N SER A 224 -3.12 1.95 -7.26
CA SER A 224 -2.67 0.58 -7.39
C SER A 224 -1.16 0.50 -7.27
N ALA A 225 -0.64 -0.57 -6.68
CA ALA A 225 0.78 -0.86 -6.70
C ALA A 225 1.07 -2.31 -7.04
N THR A 226 2.11 -2.53 -7.83
CA THR A 226 2.68 -3.85 -8.12
C THR A 226 4.02 -3.96 -7.41
N VAL A 227 4.18 -4.96 -6.55
CA VAL A 227 5.44 -5.25 -5.85
C VAL A 227 5.85 -6.69 -6.11
N ASN A 228 7.02 -6.91 -6.71
CA ASN A 228 7.53 -8.25 -6.97
C ASN A 228 8.73 -8.56 -6.08
N PHE A 229 8.80 -9.79 -5.58
CA PHE A 229 9.90 -10.29 -4.76
C PHE A 229 10.65 -11.42 -5.46
N SER A 230 11.97 -11.46 -5.34
CA SER A 230 12.80 -12.54 -5.88
C SER A 230 14.01 -12.83 -5.00
N ASN A 231 14.41 -14.10 -4.94
CA ASN A 231 15.65 -14.55 -4.27
C ASN A 231 16.85 -14.67 -5.23
N GLN A 232 16.63 -14.50 -6.53
CA GLN A 232 17.75 -14.35 -7.46
C GLN A 232 18.33 -12.98 -7.20
N GLY A 233 19.55 -12.96 -6.62
CA GLY A 233 20.23 -11.75 -6.18
C GLY A 233 20.00 -10.62 -7.17
N THR A 234 19.54 -9.49 -6.66
CA THR A 234 19.30 -8.30 -7.47
C THR A 234 20.53 -8.07 -8.33
N ARG A 235 20.39 -8.27 -9.65
CA ARG A 235 21.10 -7.35 -10.54
C ARG A 235 20.70 -5.97 -10.03
N PRO A 236 21.66 -5.14 -9.60
CA PRO A 236 21.35 -3.91 -8.89
C PRO A 236 20.30 -3.15 -9.68
N VAL A 237 19.18 -2.83 -9.05
CA VAL A 237 18.09 -2.05 -9.62
C VAL A 237 18.59 -0.61 -9.74
N GLY A 238 19.54 -0.39 -10.66
CA GLY A 238 19.99 0.91 -11.11
C GLY A 238 19.00 1.44 -12.12
N ARG A 239 17.76 1.72 -11.69
CA ARG A 239 16.86 2.62 -12.40
C ARG A 239 16.16 3.48 -11.38
N THR A 240 16.79 4.62 -11.12
CA THR A 240 16.09 5.90 -10.94
C THR A 240 14.85 5.91 -11.83
N PRO A 241 13.66 6.29 -11.34
CA PRO A 241 12.48 6.41 -12.18
C PRO A 241 12.86 7.28 -13.39
N SER A 242 12.78 6.71 -14.60
CA SER A 242 12.93 7.51 -15.81
C SER A 242 11.84 8.57 -15.74
N PRO A 243 12.17 9.87 -15.84
CA PRO A 243 11.15 10.88 -15.99
C PRO A 243 10.29 10.49 -17.19
N SER A 244 8.98 10.47 -16.96
CA SER A 244 7.94 10.28 -17.95
C SER A 244 8.35 10.99 -19.23
N ARG A 245 8.45 10.26 -20.34
CA ARG A 245 8.71 10.83 -21.66
C ARG A 245 7.63 11.89 -21.91
N THR A 246 7.95 13.17 -21.72
CA THR A 246 7.10 14.27 -22.18
C THR A 246 6.98 14.10 -23.68
N ARG A 247 5.79 13.71 -24.14
CA ARG A 247 5.47 13.63 -25.56
C ARG A 247 5.57 15.06 -26.08
N ASP A 248 6.49 15.29 -27.02
CA ASP A 248 6.60 16.58 -27.70
C ASP A 248 5.23 16.93 -28.29
N PRO A 249 4.57 18.04 -27.87
CA PRO A 249 3.26 18.41 -28.37
C PRO A 249 3.26 18.86 -29.85
N ASN A 250 4.42 18.80 -30.51
CA ASN A 250 4.62 19.31 -31.87
C ASN A 250 4.92 18.23 -32.92
N ALA A 251 4.80 16.95 -32.59
CA ALA A 251 4.92 15.88 -33.58
C ALA A 251 3.61 15.76 -34.38
N SER A 252 3.59 16.33 -35.60
CA SER A 252 2.47 16.19 -36.53
C SER A 252 2.17 14.70 -36.83
N PRO A 253 0.89 14.28 -36.85
CA PRO A 253 0.53 12.92 -37.16
C PRO A 253 0.86 12.62 -38.63
N THR A 254 1.78 11.68 -38.85
CA THR A 254 1.99 11.09 -40.17
C THR A 254 0.84 10.11 -40.40
N MET A 255 -0.15 10.51 -41.20
CA MET A 255 -1.22 9.62 -41.62
C MET A 255 -0.65 8.53 -42.53
N THR A 256 -0.74 7.29 -42.07
CA THR A 256 -0.47 6.12 -42.91
C THR A 256 -1.81 5.69 -43.50
N PRO A 257 -1.97 5.61 -44.83
CA PRO A 257 -3.22 5.15 -45.42
C PRO A 257 -3.35 3.63 -45.25
N THR A 258 -4.37 3.20 -44.52
CA THR A 258 -4.82 1.80 -44.47
C THR A 258 -5.58 1.50 -45.76
N GLN A 259 -5.05 0.59 -46.56
CA GLN A 259 -5.68 0.07 -47.76
C GLN A 259 -6.55 -1.12 -47.36
N ASP A 260 -7.88 -0.93 -47.40
CA ASP A 260 -8.87 -2.00 -47.25
C ASP A 260 -8.87 -2.85 -48.52
N THR A 261 -8.45 -4.11 -48.41
CA THR A 261 -8.72 -5.14 -49.42
C THR A 261 -10.04 -5.82 -49.08
N LEU A 262 -11.07 -5.46 -49.85
CA LEU A 262 -12.33 -6.18 -49.96
C LEU A 262 -12.06 -7.48 -50.74
N ASP A 263 -12.06 -8.63 -50.07
CA ASP A 263 -12.10 -9.94 -50.73
C ASP A 263 -13.57 -10.37 -50.85
N ASP A 264 -13.99 -10.58 -52.10
CA ASP A 264 -15.30 -11.06 -52.51
C ASP A 264 -15.11 -12.53 -52.94
N SER A 265 -15.70 -13.47 -52.18
CA SER A 265 -15.89 -14.90 -52.54
C SER A 265 -16.88 -15.58 -51.61
#